data_AF-A0A420P5R9-F1
#
_entry.id   AF-A0A420P5R9-F1
#
_cell.length_a   1.000
_cell.length_b   1.000
_cell.length_c   1.000
_cell.angle_alpha   90.00
_cell.angle_beta   90.00
_cell.angle_gamma   90.00
#
_symmetry.space_group_name_H-M   'P 1'
#
loop_
_entity.id
_entity.type
_entity.pdbx_description
1 polymer ?
#
loop_
_entity_poly.entity_id
_entity_poly.type
_entity_poly.pdbx_seq_one_letter_code
_entity_poly.pdbx_strand_id
1 'polypeptide(L)'
;MPSYDISCPIPQTTLPFMSDFNWLQLLSTYAQMISRIYERLFSVKAKTLPKESRQTETTRAFEELENWKNSAPEEFRPGLPIRSYRLGKPQAVALAVQIHFYYYNVQIALSRISILALALDPESQMRYKLALTESARAIIDLVHLIHLEPFVLPWYS
;
A
#
# COMPACT_ATOMS: atom_id res chain seq x y z
N MET A 1 3.58 -26.23 22.99
CA MET A 1 4.73 -25.33 22.72
C MET A 1 4.38 -23.96 23.28
N PRO A 2 5.22 -23.32 24.11
CA PRO A 2 4.91 -22.00 24.65
C PRO A 2 5.08 -20.94 23.56
N SER A 3 4.16 -19.98 23.47
CA SER A 3 4.33 -18.80 22.60
C SER A 3 5.42 -17.93 23.19
N TYR A 4 6.60 -17.93 22.55
CA TYR A 4 7.64 -16.98 22.86
C TYR A 4 7.15 -15.61 22.41
N ASP A 5 6.76 -14.78 23.36
CA ASP A 5 6.32 -13.41 23.14
C ASP A 5 7.57 -12.56 22.87
N ILE A 6 8.09 -12.64 21.65
CA ILE A 6 9.20 -11.79 21.18
C ILE A 6 8.60 -10.41 20.87
N SER A 7 8.25 -9.68 21.93
CA SER A 7 8.00 -8.24 21.81
C SER A 7 9.36 -7.55 21.70
N CYS A 8 9.97 -7.65 20.52
CA CYS A 8 11.08 -6.76 20.17
C CYS A 8 10.48 -5.37 19.98
N PRO A 9 10.82 -4.37 20.82
CA PRO A 9 10.34 -3.02 20.60
C PRO A 9 10.82 -2.54 19.23
N ILE A 10 9.90 -2.01 18.41
CA ILE A 10 10.26 -1.46 17.10
C ILE A 10 11.25 -0.32 17.34
N PRO A 11 12.45 -0.36 16.75
CA PRO A 11 13.41 0.70 16.95
C PRO A 11 12.83 2.00 16.41
N GLN A 12 12.93 3.07 17.21
CA GLN A 12 12.56 4.41 16.76
C GLN A 12 13.52 4.83 15.66
N THR A 13 13.09 4.68 14.41
CA THR A 13 13.89 5.05 13.26
C THR A 13 13.47 6.43 12.82
N THR A 14 13.92 7.43 13.58
CA THR A 14 13.73 8.84 13.21
C THR A 14 14.63 9.14 12.02
N LEU A 15 14.04 9.49 10.88
CA LEU A 15 14.83 9.92 9.73
C LEU A 15 15.36 11.33 10.01
N PRO A 16 16.58 11.71 9.57
CA PRO A 16 17.13 13.05 9.78
C PRO A 16 16.28 14.19 9.17
N PHE A 17 15.31 13.81 8.34
CA PHE A 17 14.36 14.71 7.69
C PHE A 17 12.94 14.58 8.23
N MET A 18 12.72 13.72 9.23
CA MET A 18 11.44 13.47 9.89
C MET A 18 11.68 12.95 11.30
N SER A 19 11.72 13.86 12.27
CA SER A 19 11.87 13.51 13.69
C SER A 19 10.62 12.85 14.27
N ASP A 20 9.45 13.21 13.75
CA ASP A 20 8.17 12.87 14.39
C ASP A 20 7.42 11.72 13.69
N PHE A 21 8.00 11.18 12.61
CA PHE A 21 7.42 10.08 11.83
C PHE A 21 8.28 8.84 11.88
N ASN A 22 7.77 7.78 12.52
CA ASN A 22 8.40 6.48 12.55
C ASN A 22 8.01 5.67 11.29
N TRP A 23 8.78 5.86 10.22
CA TRP A 23 8.54 5.17 8.95
C TRP A 23 8.62 3.64 9.08
N LEU A 24 9.50 3.12 9.95
CA LEU A 24 9.68 1.67 10.13
C LEU A 24 8.44 1.05 10.78
N GLN A 25 7.81 1.77 11.71
CA GLN A 25 6.54 1.33 12.28
C GLN A 25 5.42 1.32 11.24
N LEU A 26 5.34 2.34 10.37
CA LEU A 26 4.36 2.36 9.28
C LEU A 26 4.58 1.17 8.32
N LEU A 27 5.83 0.90 7.94
CA LEU A 27 6.18 -0.23 7.07
C LEU A 27 5.93 -1.58 7.74
N SER A 28 6.24 -1.71 9.03
CA SER A 28 5.99 -2.94 9.79
C SER A 28 4.50 -3.23 9.88
N THR A 29 3.69 -2.20 10.13
CA THR A 29 2.22 -2.30 10.14
C THR A 29 1.69 -2.70 8.76
N TYR A 30 2.23 -2.11 7.68
CA TYR A 30 1.92 -2.50 6.31
C TYR A 30 2.22 -3.98 6.04
N ALA A 31 3.42 -4.44 6.41
CA ALA A 31 3.87 -5.81 6.18
C ALA A 31 2.98 -6.84 6.91
N GLN A 32 2.60 -6.54 8.16
CA GLN A 32 1.68 -7.38 8.92
C GLN A 32 0.28 -7.39 8.30
N MET A 33 -0.24 -6.22 7.92
CA MET A 33 -1.55 -6.08 7.27
C MET A 33 -1.60 -6.90 5.98
N ILE A 34 -0.62 -6.74 5.08
CA ILE A 34 -0.62 -7.44 3.80
C ILE A 34 -0.45 -8.95 3.95
N SER A 35 0.33 -9.40 4.94
CA SER A 35 0.45 -10.82 5.28
C SER A 35 -0.90 -11.42 5.70
N ARG A 36 -1.64 -10.73 6.59
CA ARG A 36 -2.98 -11.17 7.02
C ARG A 36 -3.99 -11.14 5.89
N ILE A 37 -3.95 -10.11 5.04
CA ILE A 37 -4.81 -10.02 3.85
C ILE A 37 -4.51 -11.18 2.89
N TYR A 38 -3.24 -11.48 2.66
CA TYR A 38 -2.82 -12.60 1.82
C TYR A 38 -3.37 -13.93 2.33
N GLU A 39 -3.21 -14.22 3.62
CA GLU A 39 -3.71 -15.46 4.22
C GLU A 39 -5.22 -15.62 4.07
N ARG A 40 -5.99 -14.54 4.26
CA ARG A 40 -7.46 -14.55 4.26
C ARG A 40 -8.10 -14.52 2.87
N LEU A 41 -7.43 -13.94 1.88
CA LEU A 41 -8.01 -13.70 0.55
C LEU A 41 -7.28 -14.38 -0.61
N PHE A 42 -5.96 -14.54 -0.52
CA PHE A 42 -5.13 -14.97 -1.66
C PHE A 42 -4.52 -16.35 -1.47
N SER A 43 -4.51 -16.90 -0.25
CA SER A 43 -4.01 -18.24 0.03
C SER A 43 -4.85 -19.34 -0.64
N VAL A 44 -4.27 -20.52 -0.81
CA VAL A 44 -5.01 -21.69 -1.34
C VAL A 44 -6.21 -22.03 -0.44
N LYS A 45 -6.06 -21.91 0.88
CA LYS A 45 -7.13 -22.12 1.86
C LYS A 45 -8.24 -21.07 1.73
N ALA A 46 -7.90 -19.82 1.45
CA ALA A 46 -8.89 -18.76 1.26
C ALA A 46 -9.84 -19.04 0.07
N LYS A 47 -9.36 -19.71 -0.98
CA LYS A 47 -10.17 -20.02 -2.17
C LYS A 47 -11.30 -21.00 -1.89
N THR A 48 -11.17 -21.84 -0.86
CA THR A 48 -12.21 -22.82 -0.47
C THR A 48 -13.29 -22.20 0.41
N LEU A 49 -13.14 -20.94 0.84
CA LEU A 49 -14.12 -20.26 1.67
C LEU A 49 -15.41 -19.96 0.88
N PRO A 50 -16.58 -20.01 1.57
CA PRO A 50 -17.85 -19.57 1.01
C PRO A 50 -17.77 -18.14 0.47
N LYS A 51 -18.60 -17.84 -0.53
CA LYS A 51 -18.63 -16.53 -1.21
C LYS A 51 -18.86 -15.38 -0.21
N GLU A 52 -19.84 -15.52 0.68
CA GLU A 52 -20.20 -14.50 1.68
C GLU A 52 -19.06 -14.21 2.66
N SER A 53 -18.36 -15.26 3.12
CA SER A 53 -17.17 -15.10 3.96
C SER A 53 -16.07 -14.35 3.21
N ARG A 54 -15.84 -14.67 1.94
CA ARG A 54 -14.86 -13.92 1.11
C ARG A 54 -15.26 -12.47 0.89
N GLN A 55 -16.55 -12.16 0.72
CA GLN A 55 -17.03 -10.77 0.61
C GLN A 55 -16.77 -9.99 1.90
N THR A 56 -17.03 -10.62 3.05
CA THR A 56 -16.78 -10.04 4.38
C THR A 56 -15.30 -9.76 4.57
N GLU A 57 -14.43 -10.74 4.28
CA GLU A 57 -12.97 -10.55 4.41
C GLU A 57 -12.42 -9.52 3.43
N THR A 58 -13.02 -9.39 2.24
CA THR A 58 -12.64 -8.36 1.27
C THR A 58 -12.96 -6.97 1.80
N THR A 59 -14.16 -6.79 2.37
CA THR A 59 -14.58 -5.51 2.98
C THR A 59 -13.65 -5.13 4.12
N ARG A 60 -13.34 -6.07 5.02
CA ARG A 60 -12.37 -5.90 6.11
C ARG A 60 -10.98 -5.51 5.58
N ALA A 61 -10.51 -6.14 4.50
CA ALA A 61 -9.22 -5.82 3.91
C ALA A 61 -9.15 -4.39 3.36
N PHE A 62 -10.24 -3.88 2.77
CA PHE A 62 -10.32 -2.47 2.36
C PHE A 62 -10.30 -1.53 3.56
N GLU A 63 -11.03 -1.84 4.63
CA GLU A 63 -11.03 -1.03 5.86
C GLU A 63 -9.65 -1.00 6.52
N GLU A 64 -8.96 -2.14 6.60
CA GLU A 64 -7.59 -2.22 7.12
C GLU A 64 -6.62 -1.37 6.30
N LEU A 65 -6.73 -1.40 4.96
CA LEU A 65 -5.93 -0.58 4.07
C LEU A 65 -6.18 0.92 4.29
N GLU A 66 -7.44 1.32 4.44
CA GLU A 66 -7.81 2.71 4.72
C GLU A 66 -7.31 3.18 6.10
N ASN A 67 -7.40 2.32 7.12
CA ASN A 67 -6.86 2.61 8.44
C ASN A 67 -5.34 2.77 8.41
N TRP A 68 -4.63 1.89 7.70
CA TRP A 68 -3.19 2.01 7.51
C TRP A 68 -2.83 3.32 6.79
N LYS A 69 -3.55 3.67 5.71
CA LYS A 69 -3.38 4.96 5.01
C LYS A 69 -3.56 6.15 5.95
N ASN A 70 -4.60 6.13 6.78
CA ASN A 70 -4.91 7.23 7.70
C ASN A 70 -3.92 7.35 8.86
N SER A 71 -3.20 6.27 9.20
CA SER A 71 -2.12 6.30 10.19
C SER A 71 -0.87 7.05 9.71
N ALA A 72 -0.70 7.23 8.40
CA ALA A 72 0.38 8.04 7.85
C ALA A 72 0.10 9.54 8.04
N PRO A 73 1.14 10.38 8.24
CA PRO A 73 1.00 11.84 8.25
C PRO A 73 0.44 12.36 6.92
N GLU A 74 -0.25 13.49 6.97
CA GLU A 74 -0.94 14.07 5.80
C GLU A 74 -0.02 14.28 4.59
N GLU A 75 1.23 14.68 4.83
CA GLU A 75 2.25 14.93 3.80
C GLU A 75 2.64 13.68 3.00
N PHE A 76 2.46 12.49 3.59
CA PHE A 76 2.79 11.20 2.98
C PHE A 76 1.55 10.38 2.63
N ARG A 77 0.35 10.92 2.87
CA ARG A 77 -0.89 10.17 2.81
C ARG A 77 -1.29 9.92 1.35
N PRO A 78 -1.43 8.65 0.95
CA PRO A 78 -1.98 8.29 -0.35
C PRO A 78 -3.35 8.94 -0.61
N GLY A 79 -3.64 9.28 -1.87
CA GLY A 79 -4.85 10.00 -2.27
C GLY A 79 -4.73 11.53 -2.28
N LEU A 80 -3.71 12.10 -1.62
CA LEU A 80 -3.33 13.50 -1.80
C LEU A 80 -2.18 13.60 -2.81
N PRO A 81 -2.05 14.67 -3.60
CA PRO A 81 -0.89 14.85 -4.48
C PRO A 81 0.40 15.02 -3.68
N ILE A 82 1.48 14.37 -4.12
CA ILE A 82 2.81 14.57 -3.52
C ILE A 82 3.30 15.97 -3.87
N ARG A 83 3.43 16.82 -2.85
CA ARG A 83 3.92 18.20 -2.99
C ARG A 83 5.42 18.23 -2.73
N SER A 84 6.22 17.89 -3.73
CA SER A 84 7.68 17.78 -3.63
C SER A 84 8.34 19.04 -3.02
N TYR A 85 7.86 20.22 -3.38
CA TYR A 85 8.33 21.50 -2.84
C TYR A 85 8.09 21.66 -1.33
N ARG A 86 7.07 21.01 -0.76
CA ARG A 86 6.78 21.04 0.70
C ARG A 86 7.65 20.05 1.47
N LEU A 87 7.92 18.90 0.87
CA LEU A 87 8.74 17.86 1.46
C LEU A 87 10.23 18.26 1.56
N GLY A 88 10.67 19.20 0.72
CA GLY A 88 11.95 19.89 0.83
C GLY A 88 13.21 19.06 0.55
N LYS A 89 13.15 17.72 0.66
CA LYS A 89 14.28 16.81 0.45
C LYS A 89 13.93 15.66 -0.50
N PRO A 90 14.81 15.27 -1.43
CA PRO A 90 14.57 14.15 -2.34
C PRO A 90 14.24 12.83 -1.64
N GLN A 91 14.83 12.56 -0.48
CA GLN A 91 14.57 11.35 0.30
C GLN A 91 13.14 11.31 0.85
N ALA A 92 12.58 12.46 1.24
CA ALA A 92 11.20 12.56 1.69
C ALA A 92 10.23 12.35 0.52
N VAL A 93 10.55 12.88 -0.67
CA VAL A 93 9.78 12.60 -1.90
C VAL A 93 9.79 11.12 -2.24
N ALA A 94 10.96 10.48 -2.20
CA ALA A 94 11.09 9.04 -2.45
C ALA A 94 10.26 8.22 -1.45
N LEU A 95 10.26 8.59 -0.17
CA LEU A 95 9.45 7.93 0.85
C LEU A 95 7.95 8.11 0.61
N ALA A 96 7.50 9.31 0.23
CA ALA A 96 6.11 9.56 -0.15
C ALA A 96 5.70 8.70 -1.35
N VAL A 97 6.56 8.62 -2.38
CA VAL A 97 6.34 7.75 -3.54
C VAL A 97 6.19 6.29 -3.12
N GLN A 98 7.05 5.79 -2.23
CA GLN A 98 6.96 4.41 -1.71
C GLN A 98 5.64 4.15 -0.97
N ILE A 99 5.23 5.05 -0.09
CA ILE A 99 3.99 4.91 0.70
C ILE A 99 2.76 4.87 -0.22
N HIS A 100 2.71 5.77 -1.22
CA HIS A 100 1.64 5.77 -2.20
C HIS A 100 1.64 4.49 -3.04
N PHE A 101 2.82 4.02 -3.46
CA PHE A 101 2.95 2.78 -4.20
C PHE A 101 2.44 1.58 -3.40
N TYR A 102 2.77 1.47 -2.12
CA TYR A 102 2.25 0.43 -1.23
C TYR A 102 0.72 0.43 -1.16
N TYR A 103 0.11 1.59 -0.99
CA TYR A 103 -1.34 1.73 -0.96
C TYR A 103 -2.00 1.27 -2.26
N TYR A 104 -1.59 1.84 -3.40
CA TYR A 104 -2.25 1.57 -4.68
C TYR A 104 -2.01 0.13 -5.17
N ASN A 105 -0.89 -0.51 -4.81
CA ASN A 105 -0.70 -1.93 -5.12
C ASN A 105 -1.72 -2.82 -4.40
N VAL A 106 -1.95 -2.60 -3.11
CA VAL A 106 -2.95 -3.36 -2.36
C VAL A 106 -4.35 -3.05 -2.90
N GLN A 107 -4.66 -1.79 -3.19
CA GLN A 107 -5.95 -1.40 -3.75
C GLN A 107 -6.23 -2.07 -5.11
N ILE A 108 -5.22 -2.19 -5.99
CA ILE A 108 -5.32 -2.94 -7.25
C ILE A 108 -5.57 -4.42 -6.98
N ALA A 109 -4.82 -5.04 -6.06
CA ALA A 109 -4.96 -6.46 -5.75
C ALA A 109 -6.37 -6.78 -5.20
N LEU A 110 -6.86 -5.96 -4.26
CA LEU A 110 -8.20 -6.10 -3.69
C LEU A 110 -9.31 -5.83 -4.72
N SER A 111 -9.14 -4.84 -5.59
CA SER A 111 -10.11 -4.57 -6.66
C SER A 111 -10.18 -5.74 -7.65
N ARG A 112 -9.04 -6.32 -8.02
CA ARG A 112 -8.98 -7.49 -8.92
C ARG A 112 -9.70 -8.70 -8.34
N ILE A 113 -9.42 -9.05 -7.09
CA ILE A 113 -10.10 -10.21 -6.48
C ILE A 113 -11.60 -9.96 -6.30
N SER A 114 -12.00 -8.71 -6.01
CA SER A 114 -13.41 -8.34 -5.92
C SER A 114 -14.15 -8.58 -7.24
N ILE A 115 -13.55 -8.15 -8.35
CA ILE A 115 -14.10 -8.35 -9.69
C ILE A 115 -14.18 -9.84 -10.06
N LEU A 116 -13.14 -10.62 -9.75
CA LEU A 116 -13.03 -12.02 -10.20
C LEU A 116 -13.80 -13.01 -9.32
N ALA A 117 -13.84 -12.79 -8.01
CA ALA A 117 -14.24 -13.83 -7.05
C ALA A 117 -15.62 -13.61 -6.44
N LEU A 118 -16.18 -12.39 -6.48
CA LEU A 118 -17.32 -12.03 -5.62
C LEU A 118 -18.67 -11.93 -6.35
N ALA A 119 -18.75 -12.26 -7.65
CA ALA A 119 -19.97 -12.24 -8.48
C ALA A 119 -20.96 -11.17 -8.00
N LEU A 120 -20.50 -9.93 -8.12
CA LEU A 120 -21.11 -8.72 -7.57
C LEU A 120 -22.16 -8.18 -8.53
N ASP A 121 -23.07 -7.37 -8.00
CA ASP A 121 -23.99 -6.57 -8.79
C ASP A 121 -23.22 -5.61 -9.73
N PRO A 122 -23.86 -5.10 -10.80
CA PRO A 122 -23.20 -4.24 -11.77
C PRO A 122 -22.58 -2.95 -11.19
N GLU A 123 -23.19 -2.37 -10.15
CA GLU A 123 -22.71 -1.14 -9.51
C GLU A 123 -21.42 -1.40 -8.75
N SER A 124 -21.40 -2.46 -7.92
CA SER A 124 -20.20 -2.91 -7.23
C SER A 124 -19.08 -3.25 -8.20
N GLN A 125 -19.36 -3.93 -9.32
CA GLN A 125 -18.34 -4.20 -10.34
C GLN A 125 -17.77 -2.93 -10.94
N MET A 126 -18.61 -1.94 -11.25
CA MET A 126 -18.18 -0.64 -11.77
C MET A 126 -17.27 0.07 -10.76
N ARG A 127 -17.65 0.09 -9.48
CA ARG A 127 -16.86 0.68 -8.40
C ARG A 127 -15.45 0.09 -8.31
N TYR A 128 -15.31 -1.24 -8.31
CA TYR A 128 -13.99 -1.88 -8.22
C TYR A 128 -13.16 -1.68 -9.50
N LYS A 129 -13.80 -1.63 -10.68
CA LYS A 129 -13.11 -1.29 -11.93
C LYS A 129 -12.59 0.15 -11.90
N LEU A 130 -13.40 1.09 -11.40
CA LEU A 130 -12.98 2.47 -11.23
C LEU A 130 -11.79 2.57 -10.27
N ALA A 131 -11.89 1.98 -9.08
CA ALA A 131 -10.81 1.97 -8.10
C ALA A 131 -9.51 1.37 -8.67
N LEU A 132 -9.61 0.28 -9.44
CA LEU A 132 -8.46 -0.33 -10.13
C LEU A 132 -7.81 0.64 -11.12
N THR A 133 -8.62 1.29 -11.97
CA THR A 133 -8.11 2.21 -13.00
C THR A 133 -7.52 3.48 -12.42
N GLU A 134 -8.15 4.04 -11.38
CA GLU A 134 -7.62 5.20 -10.64
C GLU A 134 -6.31 4.87 -9.94
N SER A 135 -6.23 3.70 -9.29
CA SER A 135 -5.00 3.23 -8.65
C SER A 135 -3.86 3.05 -9.67
N ALA A 136 -4.17 2.46 -10.83
CA ALA A 136 -3.19 2.28 -11.89
C ALA A 136 -2.69 3.63 -12.44
N ARG A 137 -3.59 4.60 -12.63
CA ARG A 137 -3.22 5.96 -13.03
C ARG A 137 -2.34 6.62 -11.98
N ALA A 138 -2.69 6.52 -10.71
CA ALA A 138 -1.89 7.08 -9.64
C ALA A 138 -0.47 6.49 -9.62
N ILE A 139 -0.30 5.18 -9.83
CA ILE A 139 1.03 4.57 -9.94
C ILE A 139 1.80 5.14 -11.14
N ILE A 140 1.17 5.32 -12.30
CA ILE A 140 1.81 5.94 -13.47
C ILE A 140 2.28 7.36 -13.11
N ASP A 141 1.45 8.15 -12.43
CA ASP A 141 1.81 9.51 -12.01
C ASP A 141 2.99 9.50 -11.03
N LEU A 142 3.04 8.52 -10.11
CA LEU A 142 4.18 8.34 -9.18
C LEU A 142 5.49 8.03 -9.91
N VAL A 143 5.44 7.23 -10.98
CA VAL A 143 6.65 6.88 -11.76
C VAL A 143 7.32 8.13 -12.34
N HIS A 144 6.55 9.16 -12.69
CA HIS A 144 7.11 10.43 -13.18
C HIS A 144 7.90 11.20 -12.11
N LEU A 145 7.72 10.89 -10.83
CA LEU A 145 8.47 11.50 -9.71
C LEU A 145 9.79 10.78 -9.43
N ILE A 146 9.95 9.56 -9.92
CA ILE A 146 11.19 8.80 -9.80
C ILE A 146 12.15 9.37 -10.84
N HIS A 147 13.18 10.07 -10.38
CA HIS A 147 14.27 10.50 -11.26
C HIS A 147 14.97 9.23 -11.77
N LEU A 148 14.66 8.84 -13.02
CA LEU A 148 15.44 7.86 -13.74
C LEU A 148 16.73 8.56 -14.16
N GLU A 149 17.83 8.36 -13.44
CA GLU A 149 19.13 8.77 -13.96
C GLU A 149 19.30 8.11 -15.34
N PRO A 150 19.64 8.88 -16.40
CA PRO A 150 19.94 8.28 -17.68
C PRO A 150 21.12 7.33 -17.45
N PHE A 151 20.97 6.08 -17.89
CA PHE A 151 22.04 5.11 -17.86
C PHE A 151 23.17 5.61 -18.79
N VAL A 152 24.11 6.36 -18.24
CA VAL A 152 25.28 6.83 -18.98
C VAL A 152 26.30 5.70 -18.96
N LEU A 153 26.48 5.09 -20.12
CA LEU A 153 27.50 4.06 -20.31
C LEU A 153 28.90 4.64 -20.06
N PRO A 154 29.76 3.99 -19.25
CA PRO A 154 31.02 4.56 -18.78
C PRO A 154 32.14 4.65 -19.83
N TRP A 155 31.86 4.44 -21.12
CA TRP A 155 32.89 4.39 -22.18
C TRP A 155 32.94 5.61 -23.11
N TYR A 156 32.34 6.73 -22.71
CA TYR A 156 32.58 8.02 -23.35
C TYR A 156 33.18 8.99 -22.33
N SER A 157 34.47 8.84 -22.05
CA SER A 157 35.30 9.82 -21.34
C SER A 157 36.75 9.71 -21.83
#